data_AF-A0A838E312-F1
#
_entry.id   AF-A0A838E312-F1
#
_cell.length_a   1.000
_cell.length_b   1.000
_cell.length_c   1.000
_cell.angle_alpha   90.00
_cell.angle_beta   90.00
_cell.angle_gamma   90.00
#
_symmetry.space_group_name_H-M   'P 1'
#
loop_
_entity.id
_entity.type
_entity.pdbx_description
1 polymer ?
#
loop_
_entity_poly.entity_id
_entity_poly.type
_entity_poly.pdbx_seq_one_letter_code
_entity_poly.pdbx_strand_id
1 'polypeptide(L)'
;MIRRLRARQRPLSCQAVGRLLQAYLDAEVPDTAALLVADHLDDCRRCGLEAETYRALVASLARLSPPDDPERLERLRSFADELVTAA
;
A
#
# COMPACT_ATOMS: atom_id res chain seq x y z
N MET A 1 25.79 12.88 6.90
CA MET A 1 26.57 12.98 5.65
C MET A 1 26.03 12.00 4.59
N ILE A 2 24.78 12.13 4.13
CA ILE A 2 24.17 11.27 3.07
C ILE A 2 23.19 12.09 2.18
N ARG A 3 23.45 13.39 1.98
CA ARG A 3 22.57 14.28 1.19
C ARG A 3 22.86 14.26 -0.33
N ARG A 4 23.85 13.46 -0.78
CA ARG A 4 24.51 13.60 -2.09
C ARG A 4 24.13 12.58 -3.17
N LEU A 5 23.20 11.64 -2.92
CA LEU A 5 22.68 10.76 -3.98
C LEU A 5 21.41 11.30 -4.67
N ARG A 6 20.90 12.46 -4.22
CA ARG A 6 19.62 13.08 -4.65
C ARG A 6 19.58 13.68 -6.07
N ALA A 7 20.61 13.50 -6.89
CA ALA A 7 20.82 14.36 -8.07
C ALA A 7 20.49 13.75 -9.45
N ARG A 8 19.94 12.52 -9.56
CA ARG A 8 19.76 11.88 -10.88
C ARG A 8 18.40 11.24 -11.19
N GLN A 9 17.41 11.36 -10.33
CA GLN A 9 16.05 10.93 -10.66
C GLN A 9 15.15 12.17 -10.66
N ARG A 10 14.44 12.38 -11.76
CA ARG A 10 13.52 13.51 -11.92
C ARG A 10 12.52 13.44 -10.75
N PRO A 11 12.43 14.45 -9.87
CA PRO A 11 11.55 14.37 -8.71
C PRO A 11 10.12 14.16 -9.19
N LEU A 12 9.42 13.18 -8.61
CA LEU A 12 8.02 12.92 -8.95
C LEU A 12 7.21 14.19 -8.67
N SER A 13 6.30 14.52 -9.58
CA SER A 13 5.34 15.60 -9.33
C SER A 13 4.26 15.13 -8.35
N CYS A 14 3.63 16.07 -7.65
CA CYS A 14 2.49 15.75 -6.77
C CYS A 14 1.37 14.99 -7.52
N GLN A 15 1.17 15.29 -8.80
CA GLN A 15 0.20 14.57 -9.64
C GLN A 15 0.63 13.12 -9.89
N ALA A 16 1.91 12.88 -10.17
CA ALA A 16 2.43 11.53 -10.36
C ALA A 16 2.34 10.72 -9.07
N VAL A 17 2.69 11.33 -7.92
CA VAL A 17 2.53 10.69 -6.61
C VAL A 17 1.07 10.38 -6.31
N GLY A 18 0.15 11.30 -6.55
CA GLY A 18 -1.29 11.05 -6.34
C GLY A 18 -1.81 9.84 -7.12
N ARG A 19 -1.30 9.58 -8.34
CA ARG A 19 -1.66 8.39 -9.11
C ARG A 19 -1.07 7.09 -8.55
N LEU A 20 0.10 7.17 -7.93
CA LEU A 20 0.80 6.01 -7.37
C LEU A 20 0.46 5.77 -5.89
N LEU A 21 -0.19 6.73 -5.23
CA LEU A 21 -0.28 6.76 -3.77
C LEU A 21 -0.98 5.53 -3.20
N GLN A 22 -2.12 5.11 -3.76
CA GLN A 22 -2.85 3.94 -3.27
C GLN A 22 -2.03 2.66 -3.45
N ALA A 23 -1.57 2.37 -4.68
CA ALA A 23 -0.69 1.23 -4.94
C ALA A 23 0.58 1.24 -4.07
N TYR A 24 1.13 2.42 -3.75
CA TYR A 24 2.25 2.54 -2.83
C TYR A 24 1.87 2.17 -1.38
N LEU A 25 0.71 2.62 -0.91
CA LEU A 25 0.19 2.29 0.42
C LEU A 25 -0.13 0.79 0.56
N ASP A 26 -0.54 0.15 -0.54
CA ASP A 26 -0.87 -1.28 -0.62
C ASP A 26 0.36 -2.17 -0.91
N ALA A 27 1.56 -1.58 -1.02
CA ALA A 27 2.81 -2.26 -1.39
C ALA A 27 2.78 -2.95 -2.77
N GLU A 28 1.98 -2.42 -3.70
CA GLU A 28 1.79 -2.91 -5.07
C GLU A 28 2.61 -2.12 -6.11
N VAL A 29 3.55 -1.29 -5.68
CA VAL A 29 4.48 -0.59 -6.59
C VAL A 29 5.87 -1.23 -6.57
N PRO A 30 6.61 -1.19 -7.69
CA PRO A 30 8.00 -1.64 -7.71
C PRO A 30 8.87 -0.87 -6.71
N ASP A 31 9.88 -1.52 -6.12
CA ASP A 31 10.77 -0.92 -5.11
C ASP A 31 11.36 0.44 -5.53
N THR A 32 11.73 0.57 -6.82
CA THR A 32 12.26 1.83 -7.37
C THR A 32 11.24 2.96 -7.32
N ALA A 33 9.97 2.67 -7.61
CA ALA A 33 8.88 3.62 -7.50
C ALA A 33 8.54 3.91 -6.03
N ALA A 34 8.59 2.90 -5.15
CA ALA A 34 8.37 3.06 -3.72
C ALA A 34 9.35 4.07 -3.10
N LEU A 35 10.64 3.98 -3.46
CA LEU A 35 11.68 4.92 -2.99
C LEU A 35 11.42 6.36 -3.45
N LEU A 36 11.00 6.55 -4.70
CA LEU A 36 10.70 7.88 -5.23
C LEU A 36 9.45 8.51 -4.61
N VAL A 37 8.42 7.69 -4.36
CA VAL A 37 7.22 8.13 -3.66
C VAL A 37 7.56 8.49 -2.23
N ALA A 38 8.32 7.65 -1.51
CA ALA A 38 8.76 7.92 -0.14
C ALA A 38 9.52 9.24 -0.01
N ASP A 39 10.52 9.49 -0.88
CA ASP A 39 11.29 10.74 -0.89
C ASP A 39 10.37 11.97 -1.13
N HIS A 40 9.38 11.86 -2.01
CA HIS A 40 8.41 12.93 -2.22
C HIS A 40 7.48 13.15 -1.01
N LEU A 41 7.03 12.10 -0.33
CA LEU A 41 6.16 12.22 0.84
C LEU A 41 6.89 12.90 2.00
N ASP A 42 8.19 12.67 2.13
CA ASP A 42 9.05 13.33 3.13
C ASP A 42 9.28 14.81 2.81
N ASP A 43 9.48 15.15 1.52
CA ASP A 43 9.79 16.52 1.10
C ASP A 43 8.52 17.38 0.84
N CYS A 44 7.34 16.78 0.59
CA CYS A 44 6.09 17.48 0.27
C CYS A 44 5.02 17.30 1.36
N ARG A 45 4.83 18.35 2.18
CA ARG A 45 3.82 18.37 3.26
C ARG A 45 2.41 17.98 2.81
N ARG A 46 1.96 18.45 1.63
CA ARG A 46 0.59 18.19 1.15
C ARG A 46 0.39 16.69 0.88
N CYS A 47 1.32 16.08 0.15
CA CYS A 47 1.24 14.66 -0.19
C CYS A 47 1.49 13.78 1.05
N GLY A 48 2.38 14.19 1.96
CA GLY A 48 2.58 13.51 3.24
C GLY A 48 1.30 13.45 4.09
N LEU A 49 0.59 14.57 4.22
CA LEU A 49 -0.70 14.63 4.94
C LEU A 49 -1.77 13.75 4.29
N GLU A 50 -1.82 13.73 2.96
CA GLU A 50 -2.75 12.87 2.22
C GLU A 50 -2.47 11.38 2.50
N ALA A 51 -1.20 10.98 2.44
CA ALA A 51 -0.79 9.61 2.77
C ALA A 51 -1.11 9.23 4.22
N GLU A 52 -0.87 10.13 5.17
CA GLU A 52 -1.22 9.92 6.59
C GLU A 52 -2.73 9.76 6.78
N THR A 53 -3.53 10.58 6.10
CA THR A 53 -5.00 10.50 6.14
C THR A 53 -5.48 9.14 5.65
N TYR A 54 -4.94 8.65 4.53
CA TYR A 54 -5.29 7.31 4.03
C TYR A 54 -4.88 6.20 5.00
N ARG A 55 -3.68 6.25 5.58
CA ARG A 55 -3.25 5.27 6.60
C ARG A 55 -4.18 5.27 7.81
N ALA A 56 -4.58 6.45 8.29
CA ALA A 56 -5.51 6.58 9.41
C ALA A 56 -6.89 6.01 9.07
N LEU A 57 -7.36 6.20 7.84
CA LEU A 57 -8.62 5.62 7.35
C LEU A 57 -8.54 4.08 7.33
N VAL A 58 -7.51 3.50 6.71
CA VAL A 58 -7.31 2.05 6.66
C VAL A 58 -7.24 1.46 8.07
N ALA A 59 -6.45 2.06 8.96
CA ALA A 59 -6.36 1.61 10.35
C ALA A 59 -7.72 1.69 11.07
N SER A 60 -8.55 2.68 10.75
CA SER A 60 -9.89 2.81 11.33
C SER A 60 -10.86 1.77 10.80
N LEU A 61 -10.82 1.47 9.51
CA LEU A 61 -11.61 0.40 8.90
C LEU A 61 -11.21 -0.97 9.44
N ALA A 62 -9.91 -1.22 9.60
CA ALA A 62 -9.41 -2.48 10.17
C ALA A 62 -9.91 -2.73 11.60
N ARG A 63 -10.13 -1.68 12.41
CA ARG A 63 -10.72 -1.81 13.75
C ARG A 63 -12.21 -2.13 13.75
N LEU A 64 -12.92 -1.80 12.66
CA LEU A 64 -14.35 -2.09 12.51
C LEU A 64 -14.59 -3.50 11.96
N SER A 65 -13.63 -4.03 11.20
CA SER A 65 -13.70 -5.40 10.70
C SER A 65 -13.52 -6.40 11.84
N PRO A 66 -14.44 -7.36 12.04
CA PRO A 66 -14.18 -8.47 12.93
C PRO A 66 -12.95 -9.23 12.43
N PRO A 67 -12.11 -9.77 13.32
CA PRO A 67 -10.99 -10.60 12.91
C PRO A 67 -11.49 -11.77 12.08
N ASP A 68 -10.70 -12.20 11.11
CA ASP A 68 -11.02 -13.37 10.31
C ASP A 68 -11.25 -14.57 11.23
N ASP A 69 -12.43 -15.19 11.09
CA ASP A 69 -12.74 -16.42 11.80
C ASP A 69 -11.97 -17.56 11.11
N PRO A 70 -10.98 -18.18 11.78
CA PRO A 70 -10.15 -19.22 11.18
C PRO A 70 -10.98 -20.42 10.73
N GLU A 71 -12.11 -20.72 11.39
CA GLU A 71 -12.99 -21.81 10.96
C GLU A 71 -13.70 -21.48 9.64
N ARG A 72 -14.06 -20.21 9.42
CA ARG A 72 -14.64 -19.77 8.13
C ARG A 72 -13.64 -19.94 7.01
N LEU A 73 -12.37 -19.58 7.24
CA LEU A 73 -11.31 -19.75 6.24
C LEU A 73 -11.07 -21.23 5.93
N GLU A 74 -11.04 -22.09 6.95
CA GLU A 74 -10.84 -23.52 6.77
C GLU A 74 -11.98 -24.15 5.97
N ARG A 75 -13.24 -23.82 6.30
CA ARG A 75 -14.40 -24.27 5.50
C ARG A 75 -14.30 -23.83 4.04
N LEU A 76 -13.83 -22.61 3.79
CA LEU A 76 -13.66 -22.10 2.42
C LEU A 76 -12.59 -22.88 1.64
N ARG A 77 -11.49 -23.26 2.32
CA ARG A 77 -10.41 -24.07 1.73
C ARG A 77 -10.89 -25.48 1.40
N SER A 78 -11.54 -26.16 2.35
CA SER A 78 -12.09 -27.49 2.12
C SER A 78 -13.07 -27.50 0.95
N PHE A 79 -13.94 -26.49 0.85
CA PHE A 79 -14.86 -26.35 -0.27
C PHE A 79 -14.13 -26.15 -1.61
N ALA A 80 -13.06 -25.35 -1.64
CA ALA A 80 -12.26 -25.17 -2.85
C ALA A 80 -11.58 -26.48 -3.30
N ASP A 81 -11.07 -27.28 -2.36
CA ASP A 81 -10.47 -28.58 -2.65
C ASP A 81 -11.51 -29.58 -3.21
N GLU A 82 -12.72 -29.59 -2.66
CA GLU A 82 -13.85 -30.38 -3.17
C GLU A 82 -14.20 -30.01 -4.62
N LEU A 83 -14.19 -28.72 -4.98
CA LEU A 83 -14.46 -28.27 -6.35
C LEU A 83 -13.41 -28.72 -7.35
N VAL A 84 -12.13 -28.82 -6.93
CA VAL A 84 -11.04 -29.28 -7.79
C VAL A 84 -11.05 -30.80 -7.96
N THR A 85 -11.44 -31.54 -6.93
CA THR A 85 -11.48 -33.02 -6.95
C THR A 85 -12.76 -33.60 -7.53
N ALA A 86 -13.84 -32.82 -7.59
CA ALA A 86 -15.09 -33.21 -8.25
C ALA A 86 -15.09 -33.00 -9.78
N ALA A 87 -13.99 -32.50 -10.36
CA ALA A 87 -13.78 -32.30 -11.80
C ALA A 87 -12.97 -33.43 -12.44
#